data_AF-U5F813-F1
#
_entry.id   AF-U5F813-F1
#
_cell.length_a   1.000
_cell.length_b   1.000
_cell.length_c   1.000
_cell.angle_alpha   90.00
_cell.angle_beta   90.00
_cell.angle_gamma   90.00
#
_symmetry.space_group_name_H-M   'P 1'
#
loop_
_entity.id
_entity.type
_entity.pdbx_description
1 polymer ?
#
loop_
_entity_poly.entity_id
_entity_poly.type
_entity_poly.pdbx_seq_one_letter_code
_entity_poly.pdbx_strand_id
1 'polypeptide(L)'
;MKHNAMKEAIKVCVVQLICMPLFLYTYTPDKLFFWMLLLFMDSYLLKHYHVMEFGRMMMSSTKEERKMLTFLNIGILAGYTILAFKNLALAGYLVLNDLVMNAVSIFLYMKSIEK
;
A
#
# COMPACT_ATOMS: atom_id res chain seq x y z
N MET A 1 16.07 -9.35 -12.98
CA MET A 1 15.75 -8.19 -12.09
C MET A 1 14.28 -7.77 -12.14
N LYS A 2 13.61 -7.64 -13.30
CA LYS A 2 12.17 -7.25 -13.38
C LYS A 2 11.18 -8.15 -12.62
N HIS A 3 11.40 -9.47 -12.60
CA HIS A 3 10.47 -10.42 -11.97
C HIS A 3 10.44 -10.31 -10.43
N ASN A 4 11.52 -9.83 -9.80
CA ASN A 4 11.56 -9.62 -8.35
C ASN A 4 10.72 -8.41 -7.94
N ALA A 5 10.81 -7.29 -8.65
CA ALA A 5 10.08 -6.07 -8.32
C ALA A 5 8.54 -6.28 -8.38
N MET A 6 8.07 -7.06 -9.36
CA MET A 6 6.64 -7.42 -9.47
C MET A 6 6.17 -8.32 -8.31
N LYS A 7 7.00 -9.29 -7.89
CA LYS A 7 6.71 -10.11 -6.71
C LYS A 7 6.68 -9.28 -5.43
N GLU A 8 7.58 -8.30 -5.29
CA GLU A 8 7.57 -7.37 -4.16
C GLU A 8 6.31 -6.50 -4.15
N ALA A 9 5.90 -5.97 -5.30
CA ALA A 9 4.65 -5.20 -5.41
C ALA A 9 3.42 -6.02 -5.02
N ILE A 10 3.35 -7.28 -5.46
CA ILE A 10 2.28 -8.22 -5.04
C ILE A 10 2.31 -8.44 -3.53
N LYS A 11 3.49 -8.65 -2.93
CA LYS A 11 3.62 -8.83 -1.46
C LYS A 11 3.10 -7.61 -0.71
N VAL A 12 3.45 -6.39 -1.16
CA VAL A 12 2.96 -5.14 -0.56
C VAL A 12 1.43 -5.10 -0.60
N CYS A 13 0.80 -5.41 -1.73
CA CYS A 13 -0.67 -5.44 -1.83
C CYS A 13 -1.31 -6.49 -0.91
N VAL A 14 -0.72 -7.69 -0.79
CA VAL A 14 -1.22 -8.75 0.10
C VAL A 14 -1.08 -8.33 1.57
N VAL A 15 0.07 -7.77 1.93
CA VAL A 15 0.32 -7.27 3.29
C VAL A 15 -0.67 -6.15 3.62
N GLN A 16 -0.93 -5.22 2.70
CA GLN A 16 -1.93 -4.17 2.88
C GLN A 16 -3.34 -4.73 3.11
N LEU A 17 -3.74 -5.74 2.35
CA LEU A 17 -5.02 -6.43 2.55
C LEU A 17 -5.14 -7.10 3.91
N ILE A 18 -4.07 -7.70 4.43
CA ILE A 18 -4.06 -8.33 5.76
C ILE A 18 -4.08 -7.28 6.87
N CYS A 19 -3.42 -6.14 6.68
CA CYS A 19 -3.39 -5.06 7.66
C CYS A 19 -4.72 -4.31 7.77
N MET A 20 -5.53 -4.24 6.71
CA MET A 20 -6.85 -3.59 6.75
C MET A 20 -7.78 -4.07 7.88
N PRO A 21 -8.05 -5.38 8.04
CA PRO A 21 -8.83 -5.86 9.18
C PRO A 21 -8.11 -5.63 10.51
N LEU A 22 -6.77 -5.74 10.56
CA LEU A 22 -6.00 -5.48 11.79
C LEU A 22 -6.14 -4.02 12.24
N PHE A 23 -6.11 -3.06 11.32
CA PHE A 23 -6.34 -1.64 11.63
C PHE A 23 -7.74 -1.41 12.19
N LEU A 24 -8.76 -2.07 11.64
CA LEU A 24 -10.13 -1.99 12.16
C LEU A 24 -10.23 -2.49 13.61
N TYR A 25 -9.54 -3.59 13.95
CA TYR A 25 -9.58 -4.17 15.29
C TYR A 25 -8.72 -3.42 16.31
N THR A 26 -7.69 -2.71 15.87
CA THR A 26 -6.70 -2.08 16.77
C THR A 26 -6.97 -0.61 17.02
N TYR A 27 -7.61 0.09 16.07
CA TYR A 27 -7.85 1.53 16.13
C TYR A 27 -8.62 1.99 17.39
N THR A 28 -9.61 1.21 17.85
CA THR A 28 -10.45 1.55 19.00
C THR A 28 -9.88 1.10 20.36
N PRO A 29 -9.46 -0.16 20.55
CA PRO A 29 -9.00 -0.63 21.87
C PRO A 29 -7.53 -0.31 22.19
N ASP A 30 -6.65 -0.25 21.18
CA ASP A 30 -5.21 -0.06 21.41
C ASP A 30 -4.57 0.83 20.34
N LYS A 31 -4.66 2.14 20.60
CA LYS A 31 -4.11 3.17 19.72
C LYS A 31 -2.59 3.02 19.55
N LEU A 32 -1.85 2.59 20.58
CA LEU A 32 -0.40 2.46 20.50
C LEU A 32 -0.03 1.34 19.51
N PHE A 33 -0.69 0.19 19.61
CA PHE A 33 -0.47 -0.91 18.68
C PHE A 33 -0.88 -0.53 17.25
N PHE A 34 -1.97 0.21 17.08
CA PHE A 34 -2.38 0.77 15.78
C PHE A 34 -1.25 1.61 15.15
N TRP A 35 -0.68 2.55 15.91
CA TRP A 35 0.41 3.42 15.42
C TRP A 35 1.68 2.64 15.08
N MET A 36 2.04 1.65 15.89
CA MET A 36 3.19 0.78 15.60
C MET A 36 2.98 -0.03 14.33
N LEU A 37 1.79 -0.60 14.13
CA LEU A 37 1.43 -1.35 12.93
C LEU A 37 1.45 -0.43 11.69
N LEU A 38 0.97 0.79 11.81
CA LEU A 38 0.97 1.79 10.74
C LEU A 38 2.40 2.16 10.33
N LEU A 39 3.26 2.50 11.30
CA LEU A 39 4.66 2.82 11.03
C LEU A 39 5.42 1.66 10.38
N PHE A 40 5.13 0.43 10.80
CA PHE A 40 5.72 -0.77 10.20
C PHE A 40 5.29 -0.91 8.74
N MET A 41 4.00 -0.71 8.45
CA MET A 41 3.44 -0.72 7.10
C MET A 41 4.05 0.36 6.22
N ASP A 42 4.13 1.58 6.72
CA ASP A 42 4.71 2.73 6.01
C ASP A 42 6.18 2.49 5.66
N SER A 43 6.95 1.95 6.61
CA SER A 43 8.35 1.59 6.40
C SER A 43 8.50 0.47 5.37
N TYR A 44 7.61 -0.52 5.39
CA TYR A 44 7.61 -1.61 4.42
C TYR A 44 7.25 -1.11 3.02
N LEU A 45 6.25 -0.24 2.92
CA LEU A 45 5.79 0.35 1.66
C LEU A 45 6.89 1.22 1.03
N LEU A 46 7.54 2.10 1.79
CA LEU A 46 8.67 2.91 1.28
C LEU A 46 9.86 2.08 0.79
N LYS A 47 10.11 0.94 1.42
CA LYS A 47 11.26 0.08 1.08
C LYS A 47 11.01 -0.80 -0.15
N HIS A 48 9.76 -1.18 -0.40
CA HIS A 48 9.40 -2.18 -1.39
C HIS A 48 8.47 -1.68 -2.50
N TYR A 49 7.94 -0.46 -2.40
CA TYR A 49 6.94 0.08 -3.32
C TYR A 49 7.25 1.51 -3.75
N HIS A 50 7.77 1.64 -4.98
CA HIS A 50 7.90 2.93 -5.66
C HIS A 50 6.81 3.10 -6.71
N VAL A 51 5.91 4.07 -6.50
CA VAL A 51 4.75 4.34 -7.38
C VAL A 51 5.15 4.54 -8.85
N MET A 52 6.27 5.22 -9.12
CA MET A 52 6.76 5.41 -10.49
C MET A 52 7.32 4.13 -11.12
N GLU A 53 8.00 3.28 -10.33
CA GLU A 53 8.43 1.97 -10.81
C GLU A 53 7.23 1.06 -11.04
N PHE A 54 6.19 1.16 -10.22
CA PHE A 54 4.96 0.39 -10.38
C PHE A 54 4.26 0.67 -11.72
N GLY A 55 4.18 1.94 -12.15
CA GLY A 55 3.66 2.31 -13.47
C GLY A 55 4.50 1.73 -14.62
N ARG A 56 5.83 1.81 -14.53
CA ARG A 56 6.75 1.18 -15.51
C ARG A 56 6.67 -0.33 -15.51
N MET A 57 6.50 -0.93 -14.34
CA MET A 57 6.31 -2.37 -14.17
C MET A 57 5.01 -2.78 -14.89
N MET A 58 3.87 -2.14 -14.61
CA MET A 58 2.59 -2.44 -15.26
C MET A 58 2.64 -2.40 -16.79
N MET A 59 3.36 -1.44 -17.40
CA MET A 59 3.53 -1.43 -18.86
C MET A 59 4.34 -2.62 -19.39
N SER A 60 5.37 -3.04 -18.64
CA SER A 60 6.30 -4.10 -19.06
C SER A 60 5.98 -5.51 -18.56
N SER A 61 4.86 -5.68 -17.85
CA SER A 61 4.45 -6.94 -17.21
C SER A 61 3.67 -7.86 -18.14
N THR A 62 3.62 -9.14 -17.77
CA THR A 62 2.79 -10.12 -18.48
C THR A 62 1.29 -9.86 -18.24
N LYS A 63 0.43 -10.44 -19.09
CA LYS A 63 -1.04 -10.29 -18.96
C LYS A 63 -1.57 -10.91 -17.66
N GLU A 64 -0.96 -12.00 -17.19
CA GLU A 64 -1.36 -12.67 -15.94
C GLU A 64 -0.99 -11.85 -14.71
N GLU A 65 0.24 -11.35 -14.63
CA GLU A 65 0.67 -10.52 -13.50
C GLU A 65 -0.16 -9.23 -13.39
N ARG A 66 -0.46 -8.57 -14.52
CA ARG A 66 -1.39 -7.43 -14.54
C ARG A 66 -2.77 -7.80 -14.01
N LYS A 67 -3.33 -8.94 -14.41
CA LYS A 67 -4.64 -9.40 -13.91
C LYS A 67 -4.63 -9.60 -12.40
N MET A 68 -3.58 -10.22 -11.88
CA MET A 68 -3.42 -10.48 -10.45
C MET A 68 -3.29 -9.18 -9.64
N LEU A 69 -2.52 -8.21 -10.13
CA LEU A 69 -2.39 -6.89 -9.52
C LEU A 69 -3.69 -6.09 -9.56
N THR A 70 -4.42 -6.11 -10.68
CA THR A 70 -5.75 -5.50 -10.76
C THR A 70 -6.71 -6.14 -9.76
N PHE A 71 -6.68 -7.47 -9.62
CA PHE A 71 -7.50 -8.18 -8.65
C PHE A 71 -7.17 -7.77 -7.20
N LEU A 72 -5.89 -7.68 -6.85
CA LEU A 72 -5.45 -7.22 -5.53
C LEU A 72 -5.85 -5.77 -5.26
N ASN A 73 -5.71 -4.88 -6.24
CA ASN A 73 -6.14 -3.48 -6.12
C ASN A 73 -7.66 -3.33 -5.95
N ILE A 74 -8.45 -4.15 -6.64
CA ILE A 74 -9.90 -4.21 -6.42
C ILE A 74 -10.20 -4.68 -4.99
N GLY A 75 -9.45 -5.67 -4.50
CA GLY A 75 -9.54 -6.13 -3.11
C GLY A 75 -9.24 -5.03 -2.11
N ILE A 76 -8.17 -4.25 -2.33
CA ILE A 76 -7.78 -3.10 -1.49
C ILE A 76 -8.90 -2.05 -1.49
N LEU A 77 -9.45 -1.72 -2.66
CA LEU A 77 -10.57 -0.78 -2.78
C LEU A 77 -11.82 -1.28 -2.02
N ALA A 78 -12.14 -2.55 -2.14
CA ALA A 78 -13.24 -3.17 -1.40
C ALA A 78 -12.98 -3.14 0.12
N GLY A 79 -11.75 -3.41 0.54
CA GLY A 79 -11.32 -3.33 1.94
C GLY A 79 -11.47 -1.92 2.52
N TYR A 80 -11.04 -0.89 1.79
CA TYR A 80 -11.29 0.51 2.15
C TYR A 80 -12.77 0.87 2.21
N THR A 81 -13.58 0.34 1.29
CA THR A 81 -15.03 0.55 1.29
C THR A 81 -15.66 -0.06 2.55
N ILE A 82 -15.30 -1.30 2.91
CA ILE A 82 -15.78 -1.96 4.13
C ILE A 82 -15.31 -1.21 5.40
N LEU A 83 -14.05 -0.77 5.43
CA LEU A 83 -13.50 0.06 6.49
C LEU A 83 -14.29 1.36 6.64
N ALA A 84 -14.62 2.05 5.54
CA ALA A 84 -15.38 3.29 5.57
C ALA A 84 -16.80 3.10 6.12
N PHE A 85 -17.45 1.98 5.79
CA PHE A 85 -18.77 1.64 6.36
C PHE A 85 -18.71 1.36 7.87
N LYS A 86 -17.63 0.74 8.36
CA LYS A 86 -17.51 0.41 9.80
C LYS A 86 -16.95 1.56 10.63
N ASN A 87 -16.00 2.30 10.10
CA ASN A 87 -15.34 3.42 10.78
C ASN A 87 -14.79 4.41 9.75
N LEU A 88 -15.62 5.39 9.39
CA LEU A 88 -15.28 6.40 8.39
C LEU A 88 -14.04 7.22 8.76
N ALA A 89 -13.86 7.52 10.05
CA ALA A 89 -12.70 8.28 10.53
C ALA A 89 -11.39 7.52 10.32
N LEU A 90 -11.37 6.22 10.65
CA LEU A 90 -10.22 5.35 10.40
C LEU A 90 -9.92 5.23 8.90
N ALA A 91 -10.96 5.02 8.07
CA ALA A 91 -10.79 4.91 6.64
C ALA A 91 -10.20 6.20 6.04
N GLY A 92 -10.73 7.36 6.43
CA GLY A 92 -10.19 8.66 6.01
C GLY A 92 -8.75 8.86 6.45
N TYR A 93 -8.41 8.46 7.68
CA TYR A 93 -7.05 8.52 8.21
C TYR A 93 -6.08 7.67 7.37
N LEU A 94 -6.43 6.40 7.09
CA LEU A 94 -5.59 5.50 6.29
C LEU A 94 -5.43 5.99 4.83
N VAL A 95 -6.49 6.51 4.22
CA VAL A 95 -6.43 7.08 2.86
C VAL A 95 -5.49 8.29 2.82
N LEU A 96 -5.56 9.17 3.81
CA LEU A 96 -4.69 10.34 3.89
C LEU A 96 -3.24 9.93 4.14
N ASN A 97 -3.02 8.92 4.98
CA ASN A 97 -1.70 8.32 5.19
C ASN A 97 -1.12 7.78 3.88
N ASP A 98 -1.86 6.95 3.15
CA ASP A 98 -1.43 6.41 1.86
C ASP A 98 -1.08 7.52 0.86
N LEU A 99 -1.83 8.62 0.85
CA LEU A 99 -1.57 9.76 -0.03
C LEU A 99 -0.24 10.46 0.32
N VAL A 100 0.03 10.66 1.62
CA VAL A 100 1.31 11.20 2.12
C VAL A 100 2.45 10.26 1.75
N MET A 101 2.30 8.96 1.98
CA MET A 101 3.32 7.96 1.67
C MET A 101 3.65 7.90 0.17
N ASN A 102 2.63 8.00 -0.68
CA ASN A 102 2.82 8.10 -2.13
C ASN A 102 3.59 9.37 -2.51
N ALA A 103 3.28 10.52 -1.91
CA ALA A 103 4.02 11.76 -2.14
C ALA A 103 5.49 11.66 -1.70
N VAL A 104 5.76 11.07 -0.52
CA VAL A 104 7.11 10.81 -0.01
C VAL A 104 7.87 9.86 -0.95
N SER A 105 7.24 8.78 -1.41
CA SER A 105 7.86 7.88 -2.38
C SER A 105 8.24 8.60 -3.67
N ILE A 106 7.39 9.49 -4.20
CA ILE A 106 7.69 10.26 -5.41
C ILE A 106 8.87 11.20 -5.17
N PHE A 107 8.89 11.90 -4.04
CA PHE A 107 9.98 12.80 -3.67
C PHE A 107 11.33 12.07 -3.55
N LEU A 108 11.35 10.93 -2.87
CA LEU A 108 12.55 10.11 -2.72
C LEU A 108 13.05 9.58 -4.08
N TYR A 109 12.13 9.19 -4.96
CA TYR A 109 12.49 8.75 -6.31
C TYR A 109 13.11 9.88 -7.14
N MET A 110 12.53 11.09 -7.13
CA MET A 110 13.09 12.25 -7.83
C MET A 110 14.50 12.59 -7.33
N LYS A 111 14.69 12.62 -6.00
CA LYS A 111 16.00 12.87 -5.38
C LYS A 111 17.04 11.80 -5.73
N SER A 112 16.61 10.57 -6.00
CA SER A 112 17.49 9.48 -6.43
C SER A 112 17.93 9.60 -7.89
N ILE A 113 17.20 10.33 -8.73
CA ILE A 113 17.56 10.55 -10.15
C ILE A 113 18.51 11.74 -10.32
N GLU A 114 18.45 12.72 -9.41
CA GLU A 114 19.36 13.87 -9.40
C GLU A 114 20.79 13.55 -8.94
N LYS A 115 21.04 12.34 -8.41
CA LYS A 115 22.39 11.85 -8.05
C LYS A 115 23.01 11.03 -9.16
#